data_AF-A0A402D8S6-F1
#
_entry.id   AF-A0A402D8S6-F1
#
_cell.length_a   1.000
_cell.length_b   1.000
_cell.length_c   1.000
_cell.angle_alpha   90.00
_cell.angle_beta   90.00
_cell.angle_gamma   90.00
#
_symmetry.space_group_name_H-M   'P 1'
#
loop_
_entity.id
_entity.type
_entity.pdbx_description
1 polymer ?
#
loop_
_entity_poly.entity_id
_entity_poly.type
_entity_poly.pdbx_seq_one_letter_code
_entity_poly.pdbx_strand_id
1 'polypeptide(L)'
;MRLSPLYTSRLQEELDAGRQQGLQQGLQQGLQQGLQQGLQQGLQQGLQQGLQQGLQQGLQQGLQQGLQQGLQQGERLVIENLLKARFGNLDPDLSLIIDRILLLPVEEFTPLIINSSRTELIAHFSN
;
A
#
# COMPACT_ATOMS: atom_id res chain seq x y z
N MET A 1 -55.46 -34.52 48.16
CA MET A 1 -56.21 -33.68 47.17
C MET A 1 -55.57 -33.89 45.80
N ARG A 2 -56.31 -34.44 44.82
CA ARG A 2 -55.86 -34.46 43.42
C ARG A 2 -56.34 -33.17 42.76
N LEU A 3 -55.45 -32.48 42.04
CA LEU A 3 -55.79 -31.30 41.25
C LEU A 3 -56.79 -31.71 40.16
N SER A 4 -57.75 -30.85 39.83
CA SER A 4 -58.71 -31.12 38.76
C SER A 4 -58.01 -31.12 37.40
N PRO A 5 -58.48 -31.93 36.43
CA PRO A 5 -57.89 -32.00 35.09
C PRO A 5 -57.69 -30.62 34.43
N LEU A 6 -58.67 -29.73 34.57
CA LEU A 6 -58.63 -28.35 34.09
C LEU A 6 -57.47 -27.53 34.70
N TYR A 7 -57.16 -27.74 35.98
CA TYR A 7 -56.08 -27.02 36.66
C TYR A 7 -54.71 -27.48 36.15
N THR A 8 -54.53 -28.79 35.95
CA THR A 8 -53.32 -29.37 35.36
C THR A 8 -53.08 -28.93 33.92
N SER A 9 -54.13 -28.87 33.08
CA SER A 9 -53.99 -28.40 31.70
C SER A 9 -53.54 -26.95 31.61
N ARG A 10 -54.11 -26.07 32.44
CA ARG A 10 -53.74 -24.65 32.46
C ARG A 10 -52.29 -24.43 32.90
N LEU A 11 -51.83 -25.16 33.91
CA LEU A 11 -50.46 -25.09 34.39
C LEU A 11 -49.45 -25.56 33.33
N GLN A 12 -49.82 -26.56 32.53
CA GLN A 12 -49.01 -27.04 31.41
C GLN A 12 -48.89 -25.97 30.31
N GLU A 13 -50.00 -25.35 29.92
CA GLU A 13 -50.02 -24.27 28.92
C GLU A 13 -49.19 -23.06 29.37
N GLU A 14 -49.28 -22.65 30.64
CA GLU A 14 -48.50 -21.54 31.20
C GLU A 14 -46.99 -21.84 31.20
N LEU A 15 -46.60 -23.09 31.52
CA LEU A 15 -45.20 -23.52 31.46
C LEU A 15 -44.66 -23.58 30.03
N ASP A 16 -45.47 -24.07 29.08
CA ASP A 16 -45.08 -24.14 27.68
C ASP A 16 -44.98 -22.75 27.05
N ALA A 17 -45.93 -21.85 27.36
CA ALA A 17 -45.89 -20.46 26.95
C ALA A 17 -44.66 -19.73 27.53
N GLY A 18 -44.37 -19.92 28.82
CA GLY A 18 -43.18 -19.35 29.47
C GLY A 18 -41.88 -19.87 28.84
N ARG A 19 -41.81 -21.15 28.49
CA ARG A 19 -40.65 -21.75 27.81
C ARG A 19 -40.50 -21.20 26.39
N GLN A 20 -41.57 -21.13 25.62
CA GLN A 20 -41.55 -20.57 24.26
C GLN A 20 -41.12 -19.09 24.28
N GLN A 21 -41.68 -18.29 25.20
CA GLN A 21 -41.33 -16.89 25.33
C GLN A 21 -39.87 -16.71 25.75
N GLY A 22 -39.40 -17.49 26.73
CA GLY A 22 -38.00 -17.45 27.18
C GLY A 22 -37.03 -17.83 26.06
N LEU A 23 -37.34 -18.87 25.28
CA LEU A 23 -36.55 -19.27 24.11
C LEU A 23 -36.54 -18.19 23.04
N GLN A 24 -37.69 -17.62 22.72
CA GLN A 24 -37.81 -16.57 21.70
C GLN A 24 -37.05 -15.31 22.10
N GLN A 25 -37.18 -14.87 23.35
CA GLN A 25 -36.45 -13.71 23.88
C GLN A 25 -34.94 -13.98 23.92
N GLY A 26 -34.52 -15.15 24.41
CA GLY A 26 -33.11 -15.53 24.46
C GLY A 26 -32.46 -15.59 23.08
N LEU A 27 -33.15 -16.18 22.09
CA LEU A 27 -32.69 -16.21 20.70
C LEU A 27 -32.62 -14.81 20.11
N GLN A 28 -33.65 -13.98 20.29
CA GLN A 28 -33.68 -12.63 19.75
C GLN A 28 -32.56 -11.77 20.33
N GLN A 29 -32.38 -11.80 21.65
CA GLN A 29 -31.31 -11.05 22.33
C GLN A 29 -29.92 -11.56 21.94
N GLY A 30 -29.73 -12.89 21.95
CA GLY A 30 -28.46 -13.50 21.58
C GLY A 30 -28.06 -13.20 20.13
N LEU A 31 -29.00 -13.29 19.19
CA LEU A 31 -28.76 -12.92 17.79
C LEU A 31 -28.47 -11.43 17.64
N GLN A 32 -29.26 -10.57 18.28
CA GLN A 32 -29.06 -9.12 18.18
C GLN A 32 -27.69 -8.70 18.74
N GLN A 33 -27.33 -9.20 19.92
CA GLN A 33 -26.03 -8.91 20.55
C GLN A 33 -24.88 -9.50 19.75
N GLY A 34 -25.00 -10.76 19.32
CA GLY A 34 -23.97 -11.44 18.53
C GLY A 34 -23.71 -10.74 17.19
N LEU A 35 -24.77 -10.35 16.47
CA LEU A 35 -24.65 -9.61 15.21
C LEU A 35 -24.05 -8.22 15.44
N GLN A 36 -24.51 -7.48 16.45
CA GLN A 36 -24.01 -6.14 16.74
C GLN A 36 -22.52 -6.17 17.10
N GLN A 37 -22.12 -7.06 18.00
CA GLN A 37 -20.73 -7.21 18.42
C GLN A 37 -19.85 -7.72 17.28
N GLY A 38 -20.30 -8.75 16.56
CA GLY A 38 -19.56 -9.32 15.43
C GLY A 38 -19.34 -8.30 14.31
N LEU A 39 -20.36 -7.53 13.95
CA LEU A 39 -20.24 -6.47 12.95
C LEU A 39 -19.32 -5.34 13.42
N GLN A 40 -19.47 -4.88 14.65
CA GLN A 40 -18.64 -3.80 15.19
C GLN A 40 -17.16 -4.20 15.24
N GLN A 41 -16.86 -5.39 15.77
CA GLN A 41 -15.49 -5.89 15.86
C GLN A 41 -14.91 -6.15 14.47
N GLY A 42 -15.67 -6.81 13.58
CA GLY A 42 -15.23 -7.10 12.22
C GLY A 42 -14.94 -5.84 11.41
N LEU A 43 -15.81 -4.83 11.49
CA LEU A 43 -15.59 -3.54 10.83
C LEU A 43 -14.39 -2.79 11.41
N GLN A 44 -14.26 -2.73 12.73
CA GLN A 44 -13.15 -2.04 13.38
C GLN A 44 -11.81 -2.68 13.02
N GLN A 45 -11.71 -4.02 13.12
CA GLN A 45 -10.50 -4.75 12.79
C GLN A 45 -10.18 -4.64 11.29
N GLY A 46 -11.17 -4.84 10.43
CA GLY A 46 -10.99 -4.76 8.98
C GLY A 46 -10.53 -3.37 8.53
N LEU A 47 -11.14 -2.31 9.06
CA LEU A 47 -10.74 -0.92 8.76
C LEU A 47 -9.33 -0.63 9.30
N GLN A 48 -9.02 -1.01 10.53
CA GLN A 48 -7.71 -0.76 11.12
C GLN A 48 -6.60 -1.48 10.34
N GLN A 49 -6.79 -2.76 10.04
CA GLN A 49 -5.82 -3.55 9.29
C GLN A 49 -5.68 -3.04 7.85
N GLY A 50 -6.79 -2.80 7.16
CA GLY A 50 -6.78 -2.31 5.78
C GLY A 50 -6.11 -0.95 5.66
N LEU A 51 -6.40 -0.02 6.58
CA LEU A 51 -5.80 1.32 6.58
C LEU A 51 -4.30 1.27 6.94
N GLN A 52 -3.92 0.47 7.93
CA GLN A 52 -2.51 0.31 8.31
C GLN A 52 -1.69 -0.29 7.16
N GLN A 53 -2.16 -1.38 6.56
CA GLN A 53 -1.47 -2.04 5.44
C GLN A 53 -1.43 -1.14 4.21
N GLY A 54 -2.55 -0.52 3.85
CA GLY A 54 -2.63 0.38 2.71
C GLY A 54 -1.70 1.58 2.84
N LEU A 55 -1.67 2.24 4.01
CA LEU A 55 -0.76 3.36 4.25
C LEU A 55 0.70 2.93 4.25
N GLN A 56 1.04 1.82 4.90
CA GLN A 56 2.42 1.34 4.95
C GLN A 56 2.94 0.99 3.56
N GLN A 57 2.18 0.23 2.78
CA GLN A 57 2.56 -0.16 1.42
C GLN A 57 2.62 1.06 0.49
N GLY A 58 1.60 1.92 0.53
CA GLY A 58 1.55 3.11 -0.31
C GLY A 58 2.70 4.08 -0.03
N LEU A 59 3.00 4.32 1.25
CA LEU A 59 4.11 5.20 1.64
C LEU A 59 5.46 4.61 1.27
N GLN A 60 5.67 3.31 1.51
CA GLN A 60 6.94 2.64 1.16
C GLN A 60 7.18 2.67 -0.35
N GLN A 61 6.18 2.31 -1.16
CA GLN A 61 6.29 2.31 -2.62
C GLN A 61 6.48 3.73 -3.16
N GLY A 62 5.67 4.68 -2.69
CA GLY A 62 5.75 6.07 -3.11
C GLY A 62 7.10 6.71 -2.79
N LEU A 63 7.62 6.49 -1.57
CA LEU A 63 8.93 7.00 -1.16
C LEU A 63 10.05 6.36 -1.99
N GLN A 64 10.03 5.05 -2.19
CA GLN A 64 11.06 4.34 -2.94
C GLN A 64 11.11 4.80 -4.41
N GLN A 65 9.95 4.86 -5.06
CA GLN A 65 9.84 5.32 -6.45
C GLN A 65 10.24 6.79 -6.57
N GLY A 66 9.75 7.65 -5.68
CA GLY A 66 10.06 9.08 -5.68
C GLY A 66 11.55 9.35 -5.47
N LEU A 67 12.19 8.64 -4.53
CA LEU A 67 13.62 8.77 -4.29
C LEU A 67 14.45 8.27 -5.49
N GLN A 68 14.10 7.12 -6.06
CA GLN A 68 14.80 6.57 -7.22
C GLN A 68 14.69 7.51 -8.44
N GLN A 69 13.49 8.01 -8.73
CA GLN A 69 13.28 8.98 -9.82
C GLN A 69 14.03 10.28 -9.56
N GLY A 70 13.98 10.80 -8.33
CA GLY A 70 14.70 12.02 -7.96
C GLY A 70 16.21 11.89 -8.10
N LEU A 71 16.79 10.75 -7.71
CA LEU A 71 18.21 10.48 -7.88
C LEU A 71 18.61 10.40 -9.36
N GLN A 72 17.87 9.64 -10.18
CA GLN A 72 18.13 9.54 -11.62
C GLN A 72 18.01 10.89 -12.34
N GLN A 73 17.01 11.69 -11.99
CA GLN A 73 16.87 13.05 -12.54
C GLN A 73 18.03 13.94 -12.10
N GLY A 74 18.46 13.84 -10.84
CA GLY A 74 19.62 14.55 -10.32
C GLY A 74 20.92 14.19 -11.04
N GLU A 75 21.20 12.90 -11.22
CA GLU A 75 22.36 12.41 -11.96
C GLU A 75 22.35 12.90 -13.42
N ARG A 76 21.18 12.85 -14.08
CA ARG A 76 21.02 13.37 -15.43
C ARG A 76 21.36 14.85 -15.51
N LEU A 77 20.82 15.66 -14.59
CA LEU A 77 21.12 17.09 -14.50
C LEU A 77 22.62 17.35 -14.30
N VAL A 78 23.29 16.56 -13.45
CA VAL A 78 24.74 16.65 -13.24
C VAL A 78 25.48 16.38 -14.55
N ILE A 79 25.16 15.29 -15.25
CA ILE A 79 25.79 14.93 -16.53
C ILE A 79 25.56 16.04 -17.56
N GLU A 80 24.32 16.51 -17.73
CA GLU A 80 24.01 17.58 -18.69
C GLU A 80 24.79 18.86 -18.39
N ASN A 81 24.88 19.26 -17.12
CA ASN A 81 25.64 20.44 -16.72
C ASN A 81 27.14 20.28 -16.92
N LEU A 82 27.70 19.10 -16.63
CA LEU A 82 29.12 18.81 -16.89
C LEU A 82 29.43 18.85 -18.38
N LEU A 83 28.60 18.23 -19.22
CA LEU A 83 28.76 18.26 -20.67
C LEU A 83 28.68 19.68 -21.23
N LYS A 84 27.69 20.48 -20.79
CA LYS A 84 27.57 21.89 -21.18
C LYS A 84 28.77 22.72 -20.72
N ALA A 85 29.25 22.51 -19.50
CA ALA A 85 30.41 23.23 -18.97
C ALA A 85 31.70 22.88 -19.73
N ARG A 86 31.85 21.63 -20.17
CA ARG A 86 33.04 21.13 -20.85
C ARG A 86 33.07 21.44 -22.34
N PHE A 87 31.92 21.31 -23.01
CA PHE A 87 31.81 21.34 -24.47
C PHE A 87 30.98 22.53 -24.99
N GLY A 88 30.49 23.39 -24.10
CA GLY A 88 29.81 24.65 -24.41
C GLY A 88 28.30 24.50 -24.61
N ASN A 89 27.86 23.50 -25.37
CA ASN A 89 26.43 23.20 -25.54
C ASN A 89 26.17 21.69 -25.51
N LEU A 90 24.89 21.33 -25.36
CA LEU A 90 24.44 19.95 -25.45
C LEU A 90 23.80 19.75 -26.82
N ASP A 91 24.62 19.36 -27.79
CA ASP A 91 24.19 19.02 -29.14
C ASP A 91 23.52 17.63 -29.21
N PRO A 92 22.93 17.24 -30.36
CA PRO A 92 22.29 15.94 -30.51
C PRO A 92 23.22 14.74 -30.28
N ASP A 93 24.49 14.82 -30.68
CA ASP A 93 25.45 13.72 -30.50
C ASP A 93 25.70 13.47 -29.01
N LEU A 94 25.90 14.53 -28.23
CA LEU A 94 26.07 14.45 -26.78
C LEU A 94 24.79 14.01 -26.07
N SER A 95 23.63 14.42 -26.58
CA SER A 95 22.33 14.04 -26.00
C SER A 95 22.07 12.54 -26.11
N LEU A 96 22.49 11.91 -27.21
CA LEU A 96 22.30 10.48 -27.46
C LEU A 96 23.08 9.57 -26.50
N ILE A 97 24.19 10.07 -25.94
CA ILE A 97 25.04 9.27 -25.06
C ILE A 97 24.69 9.43 -23.58
N ILE A 98 23.85 10.41 -23.19
CA ILE A 98 23.49 10.66 -21.78
C ILE A 98 22.87 9.42 -21.13
N ASP A 99 21.93 8.76 -21.81
CA ASP A 99 21.25 7.59 -21.25
C ASP A 99 22.21 6.42 -21.03
N ARG A 100 23.30 6.34 -21.82
CA ARG A 100 24.35 5.34 -21.66
C ARG A 100 25.32 5.71 -20.54
N ILE A 101 25.64 7.00 -20.39
CA ILE A 101 26.44 7.51 -19.28
C ILE A 101 25.72 7.27 -17.94
N LEU A 102 24.40 7.43 -17.89
CA LEU A 102 23.57 7.15 -16.71
C LEU A 102 23.59 5.68 -16.25
N LEU A 103 24.06 4.75 -17.08
CA LEU A 103 24.24 3.35 -16.69
C LEU A 103 25.54 3.12 -15.92
N LEU A 104 26.46 4.08 -15.94
CA LEU A 104 27.71 4.03 -15.20
C LEU A 104 27.51 4.59 -13.78
N PRO A 105 28.22 4.04 -12.79
CA PRO A 105 28.23 4.62 -11.44
C PRO A 105 28.86 6.02 -11.43
N VAL A 106 28.51 6.83 -10.42
CA VAL A 106 28.90 8.25 -10.34
C VAL A 106 30.43 8.45 -10.31
N GLU A 107 31.12 7.48 -9.72
CA GLU A 107 32.57 7.40 -9.60
C GLU A 107 33.26 7.17 -10.96
N GLU A 108 32.55 6.63 -11.94
CA GLU A 108 33.07 6.33 -13.27
C GLU A 108 32.73 7.43 -14.28
N PHE A 109 31.49 7.90 -14.32
CA PHE A 109 31.13 8.89 -15.35
C PHE A 109 31.76 10.26 -15.10
N THR A 110 31.95 10.67 -13.84
CA THR A 110 32.52 11.98 -13.52
C THR A 110 33.94 12.14 -14.08
N PRO A 111 34.90 11.24 -13.77
CA PRO A 111 36.23 11.33 -14.36
C PRO A 111 36.22 11.07 -15.87
N LEU A 112 35.31 10.25 -16.40
CA LEU A 112 35.20 10.03 -17.84
C LEU A 112 34.88 11.35 -18.58
N ILE A 113 33.85 12.09 -18.13
CA ILE A 113 33.48 13.38 -18.74
C ILE A 113 34.60 14.43 -18.58
N ILE A 114 35.27 14.44 -17.43
CA ILE A 114 36.33 15.42 -17.10
C ILE A 114 37.67 15.10 -17.78
N ASN A 115 37.96 13.85 -18.14
CA ASN A 115 39.27 13.49 -18.69
C ASN A 115 39.23 13.15 -20.18
N SER A 116 38.04 12.91 -20.76
CA SER A 116 37.90 12.64 -22.20
C SER A 116 37.68 13.92 -23.03
N SER A 117 38.17 13.88 -24.27
CA SER A 117 37.75 14.81 -25.32
C SER A 117 36.31 14.50 -25.79
N ARG A 118 35.66 15.46 -26.46
CA ARG A 118 34.31 15.27 -27.01
C ARG A 118 34.24 14.03 -27.92
N THR A 119 35.22 13.87 -28.81
CA THR A 119 35.23 12.78 -29.80
C THR A 119 35.45 11.42 -29.15
N GLU A 120 36.35 11.32 -28.18
CA GLU A 120 36.59 10.09 -27.42
C GLU A 120 35.36 9.69 -26.60
N LEU A 121 34.71 10.66 -25.95
CA LEU A 121 33.52 10.43 -25.15
C LEU A 121 32.38 9.89 -26.01
N ILE A 122 32.11 10.52 -27.16
CA ILE A 122 31.08 10.04 -28.10
C ILE A 122 31.44 8.64 -28.60
N ALA A 123 32.68 8.44 -29.07
CA ALA A 123 33.13 7.15 -29.60
C ALA A 123 33.02 6.00 -28.58
N HIS A 124 33.24 6.28 -27.30
CA HIS A 124 33.10 5.31 -26.22
C HIS A 124 31.67 4.74 -26.12
N PHE A 125 30.67 5.56 -26.44
CA PHE A 125 29.25 5.21 -26.35
C PHE A 125 28.58 5.02 -27.71
N SER A 126 29.32 4.91 -28.80
CA SER A 126 28.77 4.71 -30.15
C SER A 126 28.63 3.24 -30.57
N ASN A 127 29.05 2.27 -29.74
CA ASN A 127 28.91 0.83 -29.99
C ASN A 127 27.68 0.23 -29.31
#